data_AF-A0A3C1AD81-F1
#
_entry.id   AF-A0A3C1AD81-F1
#
_cell.length_a   1.000
_cell.length_b   1.000
_cell.length_c   1.000
_cell.angle_alpha   90.00
_cell.angle_beta   90.00
_cell.angle_gamma   90.00
#
_symmetry.space_group_name_H-M   'P 1'
#
loop_
_entity.id
_entity.type
_entity.pdbx_description
1 polymer ?
#
loop_
_entity_poly.entity_id
_entity_poly.type
_entity_poly.pdbx_seq_one_letter_code
_entity_poly.pdbx_strand_id
1 'polypeptide(L)' 'FPAIDIVASSTRRDDLLLPKEVLQRVWILRNHLADMTSQEALEFLQDKMKFTQSNEEFLASMNG' A
#
# COMPACT_ATOMS: atom_id res chain seq x y z
N PHE A 1 -13.51 6.86 -5.53
CA PHE A 1 -13.91 5.51 -5.07
C PHE A 1 -12.71 4.58 -5.27
N PRO A 2 -12.44 3.63 -4.36
CA PRO A 2 -13.10 3.44 -3.07
C PRO A 2 -12.85 4.64 -2.14
N ALA A 3 -13.70 4.86 -1.14
CA ALA A 3 -13.53 5.95 -0.16
C ALA A 3 -12.98 5.37 1.15
N ILE A 4 -11.71 4.95 1.12
CA ILE A 4 -11.03 4.29 2.24
C ILE A 4 -9.94 5.22 2.76
N ASP A 5 -9.86 5.33 4.09
CA ASP A 5 -8.73 5.96 4.75
C ASP A 5 -7.61 4.92 4.94
N ILE A 6 -6.64 4.92 4.02
CA ILE A 6 -5.54 3.94 4.01
C ILE A 6 -4.54 4.18 5.15
N VAL A 7 -4.34 5.44 5.54
CA VAL A 7 -3.38 5.82 6.59
C VAL A 7 -3.90 5.32 7.94
N ALA A 8 -5.20 5.45 8.21
CA ALA A 8 -5.82 4.97 9.44
C ALA A 8 -6.11 3.46 9.45
N SER A 9 -6.35 2.84 8.28
CA SER A 9 -6.72 1.42 8.18
C SER A 9 -5.54 0.51 8.51
N SER A 10 -5.74 -0.50 9.37
CA SER A 10 -4.72 -1.50 9.71
C SER A 10 -5.37 -2.81 10.18
N THR A 11 -4.58 -3.89 10.25
CA THR A 11 -5.00 -5.18 10.81
C THR A 11 -4.02 -5.62 11.88
N ARG A 12 -4.52 -6.09 13.03
CA ARG A 12 -3.67 -6.63 14.10
C ARG A 12 -3.14 -8.01 13.71
N ARG A 13 -1.86 -8.26 13.99
CA ARG A 13 -1.18 -9.53 13.67
C ARG A 13 -1.28 -9.90 12.18
N ASP A 14 -1.06 -8.91 11.32
CA ASP A 14 -0.98 -9.10 9.88
C ASP A 14 0.20 -9.99 9.47
N ASP A 15 1.17 -10.20 10.37
CA ASP A 15 2.26 -11.17 10.25
C ASP A 15 1.81 -12.64 10.14
N LEU A 16 0.61 -12.95 10.62
CA LEU A 16 0.01 -14.29 10.47
C LEU A 16 -0.74 -14.45 9.13
N LEU A 17 -0.99 -13.35 8.42
CA LEU A 17 -1.83 -13.34 7.22
C LEU A 17 -1.02 -13.19 5.94
N LEU A 18 0.10 -12.46 6.02
CA LEU A 18 0.90 -12.11 4.85
C LEU A 18 2.33 -12.67 4.98
N PRO A 19 2.93 -13.13 3.87
CA PRO A 19 4.34 -13.49 3.85
C PRO A 19 5.24 -12.31 4.25
N LYS A 20 6.38 -12.62 4.87
CA LYS A 20 7.35 -11.61 5.36
C LYS A 20 7.77 -10.60 4.29
N GLU A 21 7.93 -11.05 3.05
CA GLU A 21 8.30 -10.20 1.92
C GLU A 21 7.22 -9.18 1.55
N VAL A 22 5.94 -9.57 1.63
CA VAL A 22 4.81 -8.69 1.39
C VAL A 22 4.70 -7.67 2.51
N LEU A 23 4.83 -8.10 3.77
CA LEU A 23 4.80 -7.20 4.92
C LEU A 23 5.88 -6.11 4.84
N GLN A 24 7.09 -6.48 4.44
CA GLN A 24 8.18 -5.51 4.29
C GLN A 24 7.85 -4.46 3.23
N ARG A 25 7.31 -4.87 2.07
CA ARG A 25 6.90 -3.95 1.00
C ARG A 25 5.74 -3.05 1.43
N VAL A 26 4.73 -3.62 2.08
CA VAL A 26 3.59 -2.88 2.61
C VAL A 26 4.03 -1.89 3.69
N TRP A 27 5.02 -2.23 4.51
CA TRP A 27 5.57 -1.32 5.51
C TRP A 27 6.27 -0.11 4.88
N ILE A 28 7.10 -0.34 3.84
CA ILE A 28 7.74 0.75 3.08
C ILE A 28 6.67 1.65 2.45
N LEU A 29 5.65 1.05 1.82
CA LEU A 29 4.52 1.78 1.27
C LEU A 29 3.82 2.62 2.34
N ARG A 30 3.50 2.06 3.50
CA ARG A 30 2.84 2.78 4.59
C ARG A 30 3.66 3.95 5.11
N ASN A 31 4.98 3.80 5.25
CA ASN A 31 5.84 4.91 5.64
C ASN A 31 5.84 6.03 4.60
N HIS A 32 5.83 5.69 3.31
CA HIS A 32 5.75 6.69 2.25
C HIS A 32 4.41 7.46 2.28
N LEU A 33 3.31 6.76 2.60
CA LEU A 33 1.98 7.36 2.70
C LEU A 33 1.73 8.10 4.03
N ALA A 34 2.58 7.93 5.04
CA ALA A 34 2.33 8.43 6.40
C ALA A 34 2.28 9.96 6.49
N ASP A 35 2.99 10.66 5.61
CA ASP A 35 3.01 12.13 5.56
C ASP A 35 1.93 12.71 4.63
N MET A 36 1.14 11.85 3.96
CA MET A 36 0.09 12.27 3.03
C MET A 36 -1.27 12.38 3.71
N THR A 37 -2.14 13.23 3.19
CA THR A 37 -3.57 13.19 3.52
C THR A 37 -4.22 11.92 2.96
N SER A 38 -5.35 11.49 3.54
CA SER A 38 -6.08 10.30 3.07
C SER A 38 -6.48 10.39 1.59
N GLN A 39 -6.72 11.61 1.07
CA GLN A 39 -7.00 11.83 -0.34
C GLN A 39 -5.77 11.65 -1.22
N GLU A 40 -4.66 12.31 -0.89
CA GLU A 40 -3.40 12.21 -1.64
C GLU A 40 -2.88 10.77 -1.67
N ALA A 41 -2.94 10.07 -0.54
CA ALA A 41 -2.52 8.67 -0.45
C ALA A 41 -3.33 7.76 -1.39
N LEU A 42 -4.65 7.99 -1.48
CA LEU A 42 -5.52 7.23 -2.37
C LEU A 42 -5.24 7.56 -3.84
N GLU A 43 -5.08 8.84 -4.18
CA GLU A 43 -4.75 9.28 -5.54
C GLU A 43 -3.39 8.71 -5.99
N PHE A 44 -2.39 8.74 -5.11
CA PHE A 44 -1.08 8.11 -5.35
C PHE A 44 -1.21 6.61 -5.63
N LEU A 45 -1.93 5.87 -4.78
CA LEU A 45 -2.13 4.43 -4.99
C LEU A 45 -2.84 4.14 -6.30
N GLN A 46 -3.90 4.88 -6.63
CA GLN A 46 -4.60 4.71 -7.90
C GLN A 46 -3.69 4.98 -9.11
N ASP A 47 -2.85 6.01 -9.04
CA ASP A 47 -1.91 6.35 -10.11
C ASP A 47 -0.85 5.25 -10.34
N LYS A 48 -0.46 4.53 -9.30
CA LYS A 48 0.48 3.39 -9.43
C LYS A 48 -0.22 2.10 -9.83
N MET A 49 -1.33 1.75 -9.18
CA MET A 49 -2.05 0.51 -9.43
C MET A 49 -2.63 0.43 -10.84
N LYS A 50 -3.01 1.57 -11.45
CA LYS A 50 -3.58 1.59 -12.82
C LYS A 50 -2.63 1.06 -13.90
N PHE A 51 -1.32 1.07 -13.64
CA PHE A 51 -0.31 0.59 -14.58
C PHE A 51 0.15 -0.84 -14.31
N THR A 52 -0.49 -1.54 -13.36
CA THR A 52 -0.15 -2.92 -12.98
C THR A 52 -1.38 -3.81 -13.10
N GLN A 53 -1.17 -5.08 -13.47
CA GLN A 53 -2.24 -6.06 -13.62
C GLN A 53 -2.55 -6.79 -12.30
N SER A 54 -1.62 -6.78 -11.34
CA SER A 54 -1.74 -7.50 -10.08
C SER A 54 -1.10 -6.74 -8.92
N ASN A 55 -1.51 -7.08 -7.68
CA ASN A 55 -0.92 -6.48 -6.48
C ASN A 55 0.55 -6.91 -6.31
N GLU A 56 0.89 -8.11 -6.76
CA GLU A 56 2.25 -8.63 -6.78
C GLU A 56 3.15 -7.78 -7.68
N GLU A 57 2.68 -7.44 -8.90
CA GLU A 57 3.37 -6.55 -9.81
C GLU A 57 3.50 -5.13 -9.25
N PHE A 58 2.43 -4.59 -8.66
CA PHE A 58 2.46 -3.30 -7.97
C PHE A 58 3.53 -3.26 -6.87
N LEU A 59 3.48 -4.21 -5.94
CA LEU A 59 4.43 -4.27 -4.82
C LEU A 59 5.87 -4.54 -5.30
N ALA A 60 6.06 -5.28 -6.40
CA ALA A 60 7.36 -5.49 -7.02
C ALA A 60 7.91 -4.22 -7.69
N SER A 61 7.05 -3.41 -8.30
CA SER A 61 7.42 -2.17 -9.00
C SER A 61 7.88 -1.04 -8.06
N MET A 62 7.55 -1.14 -6.76
CA MET A 62 7.93 -0.18 -5.72
C MET A 62 9.40 -0.25 -5.30
N ASN A 63 10.25 -0.99 -6.02
CA ASN A 63 11.67 -1.10 -5.70
C ASN A 63 12.42 0.20 -6.03
N GLY A 64 12.93 0.82 -4.97
CA GLY A 64 14.18 1.57 -4.91
C GLY A 64 15.11 0.90 -3.90
#